data_AF-A0A3C1H752-F1
#
_entry.id   AF-A0A3C1H752-F1
#
_cell.length_a   1.000
_cell.length_b   1.000
_cell.length_c   1.000
_cell.angle_alpha   90.00
_cell.angle_beta   90.00
_cell.angle_gamma   90.00
#
_symmetry.space_group_name_H-M   'P 1'
#
loop_
_entity.id
_entity.type
_entity.pdbx_description
1 polymer ?
#
loop_
_entity_poly.entity_id
_entity_poly.type
_entity_poly.pdbx_seq_one_letter_code
_entity_poly.pdbx_strand_id
1 'polypeptide(L)' 'MNSIPEIFAENVFNENIMRDKLPKEVFKKLMKTIELGEPLDVSIANVVANAMKDWAVEKGATHYTHWFQPMT' A
#
# COMPACT_ATOMS: atom_id res chain seq x y z
N MET A 1 -17.47 7.79 20.69
CA MET A 1 -17.78 7.13 19.40
C MET A 1 -16.89 7.78 18.38
N ASN A 2 -16.13 6.99 17.62
CA ASN A 2 -15.34 7.54 16.53
C ASN A 2 -16.30 7.99 15.41
N SER A 3 -16.00 9.11 14.78
CA SER A 3 -16.80 9.61 13.66
C SER A 3 -16.56 8.79 12.39
N ILE A 4 -17.50 8.77 11.44
CA ILE A 4 -17.33 8.03 10.17
C ILE A 4 -16.01 8.42 9.45
N PRO A 5 -15.63 9.71 9.37
CA PRO A 5 -14.34 10.10 8.79
C PRO A 5 -13.12 9.50 9.48
N GLU A 6 -13.17 9.22 10.78
CA GLU A 6 -12.04 8.67 11.54
C GLU A 6 -11.80 7.19 11.24
N ILE A 7 -12.86 6.41 10.99
CA ILE A 7 -12.77 4.96 10.72
C ILE A 7 -12.65 4.66 9.22
N PHE A 8 -13.02 5.62 8.37
CA PHE A 8 -12.98 5.43 6.92
C PHE A 8 -11.54 5.20 6.43
N ALA A 9 -11.33 4.11 5.71
CA ALA A 9 -10.03 3.70 5.16
C ALA A 9 -8.91 3.54 6.21
N GLU A 10 -9.24 3.42 7.50
CA GLU A 10 -8.27 3.37 8.59
C GLU A 10 -7.31 2.17 8.47
N ASN A 11 -7.75 1.08 7.81
CA ASN A 11 -6.99 -0.15 7.57
C ASN A 11 -6.68 -0.37 6.09
N VAL A 12 -6.49 0.71 5.33
CA VAL A 12 -6.11 0.67 3.91
C VAL A 12 -4.77 1.38 3.73
N PHE A 13 -3.80 0.73 3.09
CA PHE A 13 -2.53 1.36 2.70
C PHE A 13 -2.74 2.30 1.50
N ASN A 14 -3.42 3.41 1.73
CA ASN A 14 -3.84 4.37 0.72
C ASN A 14 -2.73 5.36 0.33
N GLU A 15 -3.01 6.28 -0.60
CA GLU A 15 -2.04 7.25 -1.11
C GLU A 15 -1.41 8.13 -0.02
N ASN A 16 -2.20 8.58 0.96
CA ASN A 16 -1.68 9.41 2.04
C ASN A 16 -0.65 8.63 2.87
N ILE A 17 -0.97 7.38 3.22
CA ILE A 17 -0.04 6.50 3.94
C ILE A 17 1.18 6.19 3.08
N MET A 18 0.99 5.91 1.79
CA MET A 18 2.08 5.68 0.84
C MET A 18 3.03 6.88 0.76
N ARG A 19 2.49 8.11 0.74
CA ARG A 19 3.29 9.34 0.70
C ARG A 19 4.12 9.54 1.96
N ASP A 20 3.58 9.17 3.12
CA ASP A 20 4.27 9.30 4.41
C ASP A 20 5.32 8.20 4.64
N LYS A 21 5.05 6.96 4.20
CA LYS A 21 5.89 5.79 4.48
C LYS A 21 6.92 5.49 3.39
N LEU A 22 6.71 5.92 2.14
CA LEU A 22 7.62 5.60 1.04
C LEU A 22 8.61 6.73 0.75
N PRO A 23 9.85 6.42 0.35
CA PRO A 23 10.76 7.42 -0.20
C PRO A 23 10.14 8.13 -1.41
N LYS A 24 10.40 9.43 -1.54
CA LYS A 24 9.83 10.29 -2.60
C LYS A 24 9.90 9.69 -4.00
N GLU A 25 11.05 9.12 -4.36
CA GLU A 25 11.27 8.55 -5.70
C GLU A 25 10.56 7.20 -5.89
N VAL A 26 10.41 6.42 -4.81
CA VAL A 26 9.63 5.17 -4.82
C VAL A 26 8.14 5.48 -4.95
N PHE A 27 7.63 6.43 -4.17
CA PHE A 27 6.24 6.90 -4.26
C PHE A 27 5.89 7.34 -5.68
N LYS A 28 6.70 8.24 -6.28
CA LYS A 28 6.48 8.70 -7.65
C LYS A 28 6.44 7.57 -8.67
N LYS A 29 7.38 6.63 -8.61
CA LYS A 29 7.42 5.48 -9.53
C LYS A 29 6.19 4.59 -9.37
N LEU A 30 5.79 4.32 -8.12
CA LEU A 30 4.59 3.53 -7.83
C LEU A 30 3.31 4.22 -8.34
N MET A 31 3.19 5.54 -8.16
CA MET A 31 2.03 6.29 -8.66
C MET A 31 1.92 6.25 -10.18
N LYS A 32 3.05 6.27 -10.92
CA LYS A 32 3.00 6.07 -12.38
C LYS A 32 2.43 4.70 -12.77
N THR A 33 2.83 3.64 -12.06
CA THR A 33 2.24 2.30 -12.27
C THR A 33 0.74 2.29 -12.00
N ILE A 34 0.29 2.95 -10.94
CA ILE A 34 -1.14 2.98 -10.54
C ILE A 34 -1.99 3.84 -11.49
N GLU A 35 -1.52 5.05 -11.82
CA GLU A 35 -2.30 6.05 -12.57
C GLU A 35 -2.19 5.89 -14.09
N LEU A 36 -1.02 5.48 -14.59
CA LEU A 36 -0.73 5.41 -16.02
C LEU A 36 -0.71 3.97 -16.55
N GLY A 37 -0.83 2.97 -15.67
CA GLY A 37 -0.75 1.56 -16.06
C GLY A 37 0.64 1.12 -16.52
N GLU A 38 1.69 1.87 -16.17
CA GLU A 38 3.07 1.48 -16.45
C GLU A 38 3.45 0.19 -15.70
N PRO A 39 4.30 -0.70 -16.27
CA PRO A 39 4.78 -1.87 -15.55
C PRO A 39 5.44 -1.51 -14.22
N LEU A 40 5.22 -2.32 -13.18
CA LEU A 40 5.88 -2.13 -11.89
C LEU A 40 7.39 -2.29 -12.04
N ASP A 41 8.14 -1.25 -11.66
CA ASP A 41 9.60 -1.31 -11.58
C ASP A 41 10.04 -2.24 -10.44
N VAL A 42 10.61 -3.39 -10.80
CA VAL A 42 11.05 -4.42 -9.85
C VAL A 42 12.06 -3.86 -8.83
N SER A 43 12.82 -2.81 -9.18
CA SER A 43 13.78 -2.19 -8.27
C SER A 43 13.12 -1.53 -7.05
N ILE A 44 11.86 -1.08 -7.18
CA ILE A 44 11.12 -0.48 -6.07
C ILE A 44 10.24 -1.48 -5.31
N ALA A 45 9.99 -2.67 -5.88
CA ALA A 45 9.03 -3.64 -5.35
C ALA A 45 9.36 -4.05 -3.90
N ASN A 46 10.62 -4.35 -3.61
CA ASN A 46 11.05 -4.73 -2.25
C ASN A 46 10.90 -3.58 -1.24
N VAL A 47 11.08 -2.33 -1.66
CA VAL A 47 10.92 -1.17 -0.78
C VAL A 47 9.44 -0.97 -0.45
N VAL A 48 8.57 -1.07 -1.46
CA VAL A 48 7.12 -0.97 -1.28
C VAL A 48 6.61 -2.11 -0.38
N ALA A 49 7.03 -3.35 -0.64
CA ALA A 49 6.62 -4.51 0.14
C ALA A 49 7.03 -4.41 1.62
N ASN A 50 8.25 -3.94 1.90
CA ASN A 50 8.68 -3.72 3.28
C ASN A 50 7.87 -2.62 3.97
N ALA A 51 7.65 -1.47 3.33
CA ALA A 51 6.85 -0.39 3.90
C ALA A 51 5.40 -0.83 4.18
N MET A 52 4.79 -1.59 3.26
CA MET A 52 3.46 -2.18 3.45
C MET A 52 3.42 -3.15 4.62
N LYS A 53 4.41 -4.04 4.71
CA LYS A 53 4.54 -5.00 5.80
C LYS A 53 4.68 -4.30 7.14
N ASP A 54 5.59 -3.34 7.25
CA ASP A 54 5.84 -2.62 8.51
C ASP A 54 4.59 -1.86 8.96
N TRP A 55 3.88 -1.18 8.04
CA TRP A 55 2.59 -0.55 8.33
C TRP A 55 1.51 -1.55 8.78
N ALA A 56 1.42 -2.71 8.13
CA ALA A 56 0.43 -3.72 8.49
C ALA A 56 0.74 -4.33 9.87
N VAL A 57 2.02 -4.56 10.19
CA VAL A 57 2.48 -5.06 11.49
C VAL A 57 2.23 -4.03 12.60
N GLU A 58 2.42 -2.73 12.35
CA GLU A 58 2.03 -1.65 13.27
C GLU A 58 0.52 -1.72 13.63
N LYS A 59 -0.29 -2.26 12.72
CA LYS A 59 -1.74 -2.50 12.90
C LYS A 59 -2.10 -3.89 13.42
N GLY A 60 -1.11 -4.70 13.79
CA GLY A 60 -1.30 -6.04 14.35
C GLY A 60 -1.49 -7.16 13.32
N ALA A 61 -1.25 -6.90 12.03
CA ALA A 61 -1.27 -7.96 11.02
C ALA A 61 -0.09 -8.92 11.22
N THR A 62 -0.34 -10.22 11.05
CA THR A 62 0.66 -11.30 11.23
C THR A 62 0.86 -12.15 9.98
N HIS A 63 -0.03 -12.02 9.00
CA HIS A 63 -0.05 -12.82 7.78
C HIS A 63 -0.33 -11.90 6.59
N TYR A 64 0.10 -12.32 5.42
CA TYR A 64 -0.30 -11.72 4.15
C TYR A 64 -0.92 -12.80 3.27
N THR A 65 -1.73 -12.36 2.31
CA THR A 65 -2.31 -13.24 1.29
C THR A 65 -2.46 -12.47 -0.02
N HIS A 66 -2.42 -13.19 -1.15
CA HIS A 66 -2.82 -12.64 -2.43
C HIS A 66 -4.34 -12.70 -2.51
N TRP A 67 -5.00 -11.56 -2.36
CA TRP A 67 -6.45 -11.47 -2.48
C TRP A 67 -6.83 -11.22 -3.94
N PHE A 68 -7.55 -12.16 -4.54
CA PHE A 68 -8.04 -12.08 -5.92
C PHE A 68 -9.34 -12.88 -6.05
N GLN A 69 -10.16 -12.54 -7.06
CA GLN A 69 -11.35 -13.29 -7.43
C GLN A 69 -11.02 -14.19 -8.62
N PRO A 70 -10.92 -15.52 -8.45
CA PRO A 70 -10.68 -16.43 -9.58
C PRO A 70 -11.92 -16.53 -10.49
N MET A 71 -11.71 -16.96 -11.73
CA MET A 71 -12.80 -17.27 -12.68
C MET A 71 -13.32 -18.72 -12.54
N THR A 72 -12.86 -19.45 -11.52
CA THR A 72 -13.28 -20.81 -11.18
C THR A 72 -14.38 -20.79 -10.14
#